data_AF-A0A3D2AL03-F1
#
_entry.id   AF-A0A3D2AL03-F1
#
_cell.length_a   1.000
_cell.length_b   1.000
_cell.length_c   1.000
_cell.angle_alpha   90.00
_cell.angle_beta   90.00
_cell.angle_gamma   90.00
#
_symmetry.space_group_name_H-M   'P 1'
#
loop_
_entity.id
_entity.type
_entity.pdbx_description
1 polymer ?
#
loop_
_entity_poly.entity_id
_entity_poly.type
_entity_poly.pdbx_seq_one_letter_code
_entity_poly.pdbx_strand_id
1 'polypeptide(L)'
;MAMTKPAPHNANRTKPEGAGKRLLREHKEVAVQSWRRLWLSPLANLLTWLTLAIALTLPASLLLLLSQAQHLGQQLNQEHQVSVFLVPHASLKQGQLLSQELLARPDIAKVTYISA
;
A
#
# COMPACT_ATOMS: atom_id res chain seq x y z
N MET A 1 5.20 -62.28 59.68
CA MET A 1 5.75 -61.48 58.56
C MET A 1 4.59 -60.77 57.87
N ALA A 2 4.37 -59.49 58.16
CA ALA A 2 3.32 -58.68 57.52
C ALA A 2 3.98 -57.69 56.57
N MET A 3 3.73 -57.83 55.27
CA MET A 3 4.22 -56.93 54.23
C MET A 3 3.45 -55.60 54.31
N THR A 4 4.14 -54.53 54.69
CA THR A 4 3.61 -53.17 54.66
C THR A 4 3.52 -52.67 53.22
N LYS A 5 2.29 -52.54 52.73
CA LYS A 5 1.94 -51.97 51.42
C LYS A 5 2.36 -50.49 51.35
N PRO A 6 3.07 -50.03 50.30
CA PRO A 6 3.50 -48.64 50.21
C PRO A 6 2.31 -47.71 49.93
N ALA A 7 2.36 -46.51 50.53
CA ALA A 7 1.35 -45.48 50.38
C ALA A 7 1.27 -44.95 48.93
N PRO A 8 0.08 -44.56 48.43
CA PRO A 8 -0.06 -44.01 47.08
C PRO A 8 0.59 -42.62 47.00
N HIS A 9 1.59 -42.48 46.14
CA HIS A 9 2.18 -41.21 45.78
C HIS A 9 1.12 -40.38 45.02
N ASN A 10 0.60 -39.33 45.67
CA ASN A 10 -0.36 -38.40 45.10
C ASN A 10 0.32 -37.55 44.01
N ALA A 11 0.39 -38.10 42.79
CA ALA A 11 0.72 -37.35 41.59
C ALA A 11 -0.44 -36.40 41.31
N ASN A 12 -0.30 -35.15 41.75
CA ASN A 12 -1.22 -34.06 41.47
C ASN A 12 -1.15 -33.75 39.96
N ARG A 13 -1.83 -34.58 39.16
CA ARG A 13 -1.90 -34.49 37.70
C ARG A 13 -2.63 -33.20 37.37
N THR A 14 -1.87 -32.20 36.92
CA THR A 14 -2.43 -30.97 36.35
C THR A 14 -3.43 -31.36 35.26
N LYS A 15 -4.65 -30.84 35.39
CA LYS A 15 -5.77 -31.15 34.50
C LYS A 15 -5.31 -30.95 33.04
N PRO A 16 -5.44 -31.96 32.15
CA PRO A 16 -4.89 -31.87 30.80
C PRO A 16 -5.50 -30.67 30.08
N GLU A 17 -4.64 -29.76 29.66
CA GLU A 17 -5.04 -28.59 28.90
C GLU A 17 -5.60 -29.03 27.54
N GLY A 18 -6.66 -28.37 27.09
CA GLY A 18 -7.25 -28.65 25.78
C GLY A 18 -6.19 -28.55 24.68
N ALA A 19 -6.23 -29.45 23.70
CA ALA A 19 -5.20 -29.59 22.68
C ALA A 19 -4.86 -28.26 21.97
N GLY A 20 -5.87 -27.43 21.69
CA GLY A 20 -5.67 -26.10 21.10
C GLY A 20 -4.97 -25.09 22.01
N LYS A 21 -5.25 -25.11 23.32
CA LYS A 21 -4.58 -24.21 24.29
C LYS A 21 -3.10 -24.55 24.44
N ARG A 22 -2.81 -25.85 24.47
CA ARG A 22 -1.43 -26.35 24.47
C ARG A 22 -0.71 -25.93 23.19
N LEU A 23 -1.30 -26.19 22.02
CA LEU A 23 -0.73 -25.82 20.73
C LEU A 23 -0.38 -24.32 20.64
N LEU A 24 -1.30 -23.44 21.05
CA LEU A 24 -1.08 -21.99 21.04
C LEU A 24 0.03 -21.56 22.01
N ARG A 25 0.10 -22.17 23.21
CA ARG A 25 1.18 -21.87 24.17
C ARG A 25 2.54 -22.29 23.62
N GLU A 26 2.66 -23.52 23.13
CA GLU A 26 3.92 -24.02 22.58
C GLU A 26 4.38 -23.17 21.37
N HIS A 27 3.46 -22.82 20.45
CA HIS A 27 3.81 -21.92 19.33
C HIS A 27 4.22 -20.52 19.80
N LYS A 28 3.56 -19.97 20.82
CA LYS A 28 3.94 -18.67 21.38
C LYS A 28 5.33 -18.70 21.99
N GLU A 29 5.65 -19.76 22.75
CA GLU A 29 6.98 -19.93 23.36
C GLU A 29 8.07 -20.05 22.29
N VAL A 30 7.83 -20.86 21.25
CA VAL A 30 8.74 -21.01 20.11
C VAL A 30 8.88 -19.70 19.34
N ALA A 31 7.80 -18.97 19.11
CA ALA A 31 7.83 -17.67 18.41
C ALA A 31 8.68 -16.64 19.17
N VAL A 32 8.47 -16.52 20.49
CA VAL A 32 9.24 -15.61 21.35
C VAL A 32 10.72 -16.01 21.41
N GLN A 33 10.99 -17.31 21.54
CA GLN A 33 12.37 -17.82 21.55
C GLN A 33 13.07 -17.56 20.21
N SER A 34 12.38 -17.76 19.10
CA SER A 34 12.90 -17.50 17.76
C SER A 34 13.17 -16.01 17.55
N TRP A 35 12.23 -15.15 17.95
CA TRP A 35 12.40 -13.70 17.90
C TRP A 35 13.62 -13.23 18.69
N ARG A 36 13.81 -13.77 19.91
CA ARG A 36 14.98 -13.46 20.74
C ARG A 36 16.28 -13.90 20.07
N ARG A 37 16.32 -15.06 19.42
CA ARG A 37 17.50 -15.52 18.66
C ARG A 37 17.80 -14.60 17.48
N LEU A 38 16.77 -14.13 16.76
CA LEU A 38 16.95 -13.16 15.65
C LEU A 38 17.59 -11.86 16.14
N TRP A 39 17.24 -11.39 17.33
CA TRP A 39 17.85 -10.19 17.93
C TRP A 39 19.26 -10.43 18.46
N LEU A 40 19.62 -11.66 18.85
CA LEU A 40 20.94 -12.03 19.35
C LEU A 40 21.98 -12.25 18.23
N SER A 41 21.55 -12.39 16.97
CA SER A 41 22.42 -12.48 15.79
C SER A 41 22.14 -11.36 14.78
N PRO A 42 22.30 -10.08 15.19
CA PRO A 42 21.83 -8.93 14.41
C PRO A 42 22.59 -8.80 13.09
N LEU A 43 23.90 -9.07 13.06
CA LEU A 43 24.74 -8.85 11.89
C LEU A 43 24.41 -9.81 10.73
N ALA A 44 24.12 -11.08 11.03
CA ALA A 44 23.74 -12.07 10.04
C ALA A 44 22.35 -11.78 9.45
N ASN A 45 21.39 -11.35 10.29
CA ASN A 45 20.05 -10.99 9.83
C ASN A 45 20.02 -9.68 9.04
N LEU A 46 20.92 -8.74 9.34
CA LEU A 46 20.96 -7.43 8.68
C LEU A 46 21.22 -7.57 7.18
N LEU A 47 22.13 -8.47 6.78
CA LEU A 47 22.40 -8.73 5.38
C LEU A 47 21.16 -9.26 4.66
N THR A 48 20.48 -10.25 5.23
CA THR A 48 19.25 -10.82 4.66
C THR A 48 18.14 -9.77 4.56
N TRP A 49 17.97 -8.94 5.60
CA TRP A 49 16.96 -7.89 5.61
C TRP A 49 17.28 -6.79 4.60
N LEU A 50 18.54 -6.40 4.47
CA LEU A 50 18.99 -5.42 3.48
C LEU A 50 18.75 -5.93 2.06
N THR A 51 19.09 -7.19 1.77
CA THR A 51 18.83 -7.80 0.47
C THR A 51 17.33 -7.84 0.15
N LEU A 52 16.49 -8.25 1.12
CA LEU A 52 15.03 -8.22 0.96
C LEU A 52 14.51 -6.80 0.72
N ALA A 53 15.01 -5.82 1.48
CA ALA A 53 14.62 -4.42 1.33
C ALA A 53 14.98 -3.90 -0.07
N ILE A 54 16.19 -4.16 -0.56
CA ILE A 54 16.63 -3.75 -1.90
C ILE A 54 15.80 -4.45 -2.98
N ALA A 55 15.59 -5.76 -2.85
CA ALA A 55 14.81 -6.56 -3.80
C ALA A 55 13.37 -6.08 -3.96
N LEU A 56 12.75 -5.58 -2.89
CA LEU A 56 11.39 -5.04 -2.92
C LEU A 56 11.34 -3.56 -3.33
N THR A 57 12.29 -2.75 -2.85
CA THR A 57 12.28 -1.30 -3.05
C THR A 57 12.63 -0.92 -4.49
N LEU A 58 13.54 -1.64 -5.13
CA LEU A 58 13.99 -1.33 -6.49
C LEU A 58 12.85 -1.43 -7.53
N PRO A 59 12.13 -2.57 -7.65
CA PRO A 59 11.02 -2.67 -8.60
C PRO A 59 9.87 -1.73 -8.22
N ALA A 60 9.55 -1.60 -6.93
CA ALA A 60 8.48 -0.71 -6.48
C ALA A 60 8.79 0.77 -6.83
N SER A 61 9.99 1.24 -6.50
CA SER A 61 10.42 2.61 -6.81
C SER A 61 10.36 2.87 -8.32
N LEU A 62 10.89 1.95 -9.15
CA LEU A 62 10.86 2.11 -10.60
C LEU A 62 9.42 2.23 -11.14
N LEU A 63 8.51 1.38 -10.67
CA LEU A 63 7.11 1.42 -11.08
C LEU A 63 6.43 2.72 -10.68
N LEU A 64 6.68 3.22 -9.47
CA LEU A 64 6.16 4.50 -9.01
C LEU A 64 6.70 5.65 -9.85
N LEU A 65 8.01 5.73 -10.07
CA LEU A 65 8.63 6.77 -10.90
C LEU A 65 8.05 6.76 -12.33
N LEU A 66 7.87 5.58 -12.93
CA LEU A 66 7.31 5.46 -14.27
C LEU A 66 5.86 5.98 -14.33
N SER A 67 5.03 5.64 -13.35
CA SER A 67 3.64 6.08 -13.31
C SER A 67 3.52 7.61 -13.18
N GLN A 68 4.40 8.24 -12.39
CA GLN A 68 4.46 9.70 -12.28
C GLN A 68 4.99 10.35 -13.56
N ALA A 69 6.00 9.74 -14.21
CA ALA A 69 6.55 10.23 -15.47
C ALA A 69 5.54 10.15 -16.62
N GLN A 70 4.70 9.10 -16.66
CA GLN A 70 3.62 8.99 -17.65
C GLN A 70 2.60 10.11 -17.51
N HIS A 71 2.23 10.49 -16.28
CA HIS A 71 1.32 11.61 -16.04
C HIS A 71 1.93 12.94 -16.48
N LEU A 72 3.21 13.19 -16.16
CA LEU A 72 3.93 14.38 -16.63
C LEU A 72 4.02 14.43 -18.17
N GLY A 73 4.31 13.31 -18.81
CA GLY A 73 4.34 13.21 -20.28
C GLY A 73 2.96 13.42 -20.92
N GLN A 74 1.89 12.96 -20.27
CA GLN A 74 0.52 13.23 -20.72
C GLN A 74 0.16 14.71 -20.58
N GLN A 75 0.57 15.37 -19.50
CA GLN A 75 0.35 16.82 -19.33
C GLN A 75 1.04 17.64 -20.42
N LEU A 76 2.29 17.30 -20.78
CA LEU A 76 3.00 17.94 -21.89
C LEU A 76 2.31 17.70 -23.26
N ASN A 77 1.70 16.52 -23.46
CA ASN A 77 0.92 16.21 -24.67
C ASN A 77 -0.49 16.82 -24.67
N GLN A 78 -0.99 17.36 -23.56
CA GLN A 78 -2.32 17.97 -23.44
C GLN A 78 -2.31 19.49 -23.70
N GLU A 79 -1.13 20.10 -23.93
CA GLU A 79 -0.95 21.56 -23.99
C GLU A 79 -1.41 22.27 -25.27
N HIS A 80 -2.26 21.66 -26.11
CA HIS A 80 -2.93 22.42 -27.20
C HIS A 80 -4.33 22.91 -26.78
N GLN A 81 -4.52 23.26 -25.51
CA GLN A 81 -5.76 23.86 -25.03
C GLN A 81 -5.52 25.30 -24.54
N VAL A 82 -6.12 26.27 -25.23
CA VAL A 82 -6.10 27.68 -24.84
C VAL A 82 -7.38 28.00 -24.07
N SER A 83 -7.25 28.49 -22.83
CA SER A 83 -8.38 28.95 -22.03
C SER A 83 -8.64 30.44 -22.26
N VAL A 84 -9.82 30.78 -22.81
CA VAL A 84 -10.24 32.16 -23.05
C VAL A 84 -11.31 32.54 -22.01
N PHE A 85 -11.00 33.52 -21.17
CA PHE A 85 -11.93 34.03 -20.17
C PHE A 85 -12.77 35.18 -20.77
N LEU A 86 -14.09 35.08 -20.63
CA LEU A 86 -15.02 36.13 -21.03
C LEU A 86 -15.15 37.17 -19.91
N VAL A 87 -15.49 38.40 -20.30
CA VAL A 87 -15.80 39.46 -19.33
C VAL A 87 -17.02 39.08 -18.48
N PRO A 88 -17.10 39.51 -17.21
CA PRO A 88 -18.16 39.10 -16.27
C PRO A 88 -19.60 39.39 -16.71
N HIS A 89 -19.80 40.34 -17.63
CA HIS A 89 -21.11 40.74 -18.14
C HIS A 89 -21.41 40.20 -19.54
N ALA A 90 -20.60 39.28 -20.06
CA ALA A 90 -20.89 38.62 -21.32
C ALA A 90 -22.16 37.78 -21.20
N SER A 91 -23.13 38.05 -22.08
CA SER A 91 -24.34 37.23 -22.16
C SER A 91 -24.04 35.83 -22.71
N LEU A 92 -24.90 34.87 -22.38
CA LEU A 92 -24.80 33.50 -22.87
C LEU A 92 -24.80 33.42 -24.41
N LYS A 93 -25.58 34.29 -25.08
CA LYS A 93 -25.59 34.43 -26.54
C LYS A 93 -24.23 34.88 -27.10
N GLN A 94 -23.59 35.85 -26.46
CA GLN A 94 -22.28 36.37 -26.90
C GLN A 94 -21.19 35.30 -26.74
N GLY A 95 -21.21 34.55 -25.62
CA GLY A 95 -20.29 33.43 -25.41
C GLY A 95 -20.47 32.31 -26.44
N GLN A 96 -21.72 31.97 -26.77
CA GLN A 96 -22.03 30.98 -27.80
C GLN A 96 -21.60 31.43 -29.20
N LEU A 97 -21.85 32.70 -29.58
CA LEU A 97 -21.41 33.24 -30.87
C LEU A 97 -19.90 33.17 -31.02
N LEU A 98 -19.15 33.62 -29.99
CA LEU A 98 -17.69 33.53 -30.00
C LEU A 98 -17.20 32.08 -30.12
N SER A 99 -17.87 31.13 -29.46
CA SER A 99 -17.50 29.72 -29.56
C SER A 99 -17.69 29.15 -30.96
N GLN A 100 -18.73 29.59 -31.70
CA GLN A 100 -18.96 29.17 -33.08
C GLN A 100 -17.95 29.80 -34.04
N GLU A 101 -17.62 31.08 -33.83
CA GLU A 101 -16.61 31.78 -34.64
C GLU A 101 -15.23 31.12 -34.50
N LEU A 102 -14.85 30.74 -33.28
CA LEU A 102 -13.62 29.98 -33.03
C LEU A 102 -13.66 28.59 -33.67
N LEU A 103 -14.80 27.90 -33.65
CA LEU A 103 -14.93 26.56 -34.24
C LEU A 103 -14.93 26.56 -35.77
N ALA A 104 -15.25 27.70 -36.39
CA ALA A 104 -15.16 27.88 -37.85
C ALA A 104 -13.72 28.03 -38.36
N ARG A 105 -12.74 28.22 -37.46
CA ARG A 105 -11.34 28.37 -37.82
C ARG A 105 -10.68 27.01 -38.10
N PRO A 106 -9.92 26.86 -39.20
CA PRO A 106 -9.33 25.59 -39.61
C PRO A 106 -8.21 25.09 -38.68
N ASP A 107 -7.64 25.98 -37.87
CA ASP A 107 -6.61 25.68 -36.87
C ASP A 107 -7.17 25.17 -35.53
N ILE A 108 -8.50 25.16 -35.35
CA ILE A 108 -9.14 24.82 -34.08
C ILE A 108 -9.97 23.54 -34.23
N ALA A 109 -9.53 22.46 -33.58
CA ALA A 109 -10.19 21.15 -33.68
C ALA A 109 -11.45 21.03 -32.80
N LYS A 110 -11.50 21.74 -31.67
CA LYS A 110 -12.62 21.66 -30.71
C LYS A 110 -12.73 22.95 -29.90
N VAL A 111 -13.96 23.40 -29.65
CA VAL A 111 -14.27 24.50 -28.72
C VAL A 111 -15.28 23.99 -27.70
N THR A 112 -15.09 24.33 -26.42
CA THR A 112 -16.03 24.01 -25.34
C THR A 112 -16.37 25.29 -24.60
N TYR A 113 -17.62 25.72 -24.66
CA TYR A 113 -18.12 26.86 -23.88
C TYR A 113 -18.51 26.40 -22.48
N ILE A 114 -17.99 27.07 -21.45
CA ILE A 114 -18.33 26.82 -20.05
C ILE A 114 -19.01 28.09 -19.53
N SER A 115 -20.30 27.99 -19.17
CA SER A 115 -21.00 29.07 -18.47
C SER A 115 -20.63 29.03 -16.99
N ALA A 116 -20.40 30.21 -16.39
CA ALA A 116 -20.27 30.38 -14.95
C ALA A 116 -21.61 30.22 -14.23
#